data_AF-A0A1Z4N8P4-F1
#
_entry.id   AF-A0A1Z4N8P4-F1
#
_cell.length_a   1.000
_cell.length_b   1.000
_cell.length_c   1.000
_cell.angle_alpha   90.00
_cell.angle_beta   90.00
_cell.angle_gamma   90.00
#
_symmetry.space_group_name_H-M   'P 1'
#
loop_
_entity.id
_entity.type
_entity.pdbx_description
1 polymer ?
#
loop_
_entity_poly.entity_id
_entity_poly.type
_entity_poly.pdbx_seq_one_letter_code
_entity_poly.pdbx_strand_id
1 'polypeptide(L)'
;MFKDCKTGGYNLESSQASPDRLVRLIFLIALAMTSAWLHGQRTKFQKQESYICRQEEKNRTEKRHSNFWIGLYGFNWIEAMQGCQAWLV
;
A
#
# COMPACT_ATOMS: atom_id res chain seq x y z
N MET A 1 1.68 0.97 5.79
CA MET A 1 1.03 2.23 6.17
C MET A 1 2.07 3.33 6.13
N PHE A 2 1.68 4.59 5.89
CA PHE A 2 2.60 5.72 5.98
C PHE A 2 3.27 5.71 7.34
N LYS A 3 4.59 5.82 7.37
CA LYS A 3 5.31 6.04 8.62
C LYS A 3 5.97 7.41 8.50
N ASP A 4 5.34 8.40 9.11
CA ASP A 4 5.94 9.70 9.32
C ASP A 4 6.85 9.60 10.54
N CYS A 5 8.13 9.86 10.36
CA CYS A 5 9.14 9.71 11.43
C CYS A 5 10.26 10.71 11.23
N LYS A 6 10.56 11.48 12.30
CA LYS A 6 11.59 12.53 12.29
C LYS A 6 13.00 12.03 11.97
N THR A 7 13.31 10.77 12.27
CA THR A 7 14.66 10.18 12.19
C THR A 7 14.82 9.07 11.15
N GLY A 8 13.75 8.59 10.50
CA GLY A 8 13.84 7.37 9.68
C GLY A 8 12.55 6.98 8.95
N GLY A 9 11.88 7.95 8.33
CA GLY A 9 10.69 7.78 7.50
C GLY A 9 10.49 8.99 6.60
N TYR A 10 9.25 9.23 6.16
CA TYR A 10 8.92 10.51 5.56
C TYR A 10 8.97 11.59 6.66
N ASN A 11 9.55 12.75 6.35
CA ASN A 11 9.61 13.90 7.26
C ASN A 11 8.77 15.04 6.67
N LEU A 12 7.45 14.90 6.78
CA LEU A 12 6.52 15.91 6.27
C LEU A 12 6.65 17.25 7.00
N GLU A 13 7.05 17.25 8.27
CA GLU A 13 7.28 18.46 9.07
C GLU A 13 8.44 19.31 8.52
N SER A 14 9.50 18.66 8.01
CA SER A 14 10.62 19.35 7.35
C SER A 14 10.33 19.78 5.92
N SER A 15 9.19 19.38 5.36
CA SER A 15 8.83 19.79 4.01
C SER A 15 8.58 21.30 3.98
N GLN A 16 9.15 22.01 3.02
CA GLN A 16 8.91 23.45 2.81
C GLN A 16 7.52 23.70 2.19
N ALA A 17 6.51 22.94 2.62
CA ALA A 17 5.15 23.08 2.19
C ALA A 17 4.41 24.15 2.96
N SER A 18 3.60 24.95 2.25
CA SER A 18 2.64 25.80 2.91
C SER A 18 1.70 24.92 3.75
N PRO A 19 1.23 25.38 4.92
CA PRO A 19 0.35 24.60 5.79
C PRO A 19 -0.86 24.03 5.05
N ASP A 20 -1.49 24.82 4.17
CA ASP A 20 -2.63 24.37 3.37
C ASP A 20 -2.28 23.24 2.40
N ARG A 21 -1.10 23.32 1.76
CA ARG A 21 -0.62 22.28 0.84
C ARG A 21 -0.31 21.01 1.61
N LEU A 22 0.30 21.14 2.79
CA LEU A 22 0.62 20.01 3.65
C LEU A 22 -0.65 19.26 4.09
N VAL A 23 -1.68 19.99 4.54
CA VAL A 23 -2.97 19.39 4.94
C VAL A 23 -3.61 18.64 3.77
N ARG A 24 -3.66 19.26 2.58
CA ARG A 24 -4.19 18.60 1.36
C ARG A 24 -3.41 17.33 1.01
N LEU A 25 -2.09 17.37 1.14
CA LEU A 25 -1.22 16.21 0.86
C LEU A 25 -1.49 15.08 1.86
N ILE A 26 -1.63 15.38 3.15
CA ILE A 26 -1.95 14.39 4.19
C ILE A 26 -3.31 13.75 3.91
N PHE A 27 -4.31 14.53 3.53
CA PHE A 27 -5.62 13.99 3.15
C PHE A 27 -5.54 13.07 1.92
N LEU A 28 -4.81 13.47 0.88
CA LEU A 28 -4.61 12.63 -0.30
C LEU A 28 -3.91 11.31 0.04
N ILE A 29 -2.87 11.37 0.89
CA ILE A 29 -2.18 10.18 1.39
C ILE A 29 -3.15 9.29 2.17
N ALA A 30 -3.95 9.86 3.08
CA ALA A 30 -4.92 9.11 3.86
C ALA A 30 -5.96 8.41 2.98
N LEU A 31 -6.48 9.09 1.96
CA LEU A 31 -7.42 8.53 0.99
C LEU A 31 -6.79 7.38 0.19
N ALA A 32 -5.59 7.58 -0.34
CA ALA A 32 -4.85 6.55 -1.08
C ALA A 32 -4.53 5.32 -0.22
N MET A 33 -4.24 5.52 1.06
CA MET A 33 -4.00 4.42 1.99
C MET A 33 -5.26 3.67 2.36
N THR A 34 -6.37 4.40 2.52
CA THR A 34 -7.67 3.82 2.80
C THR A 34 -8.14 2.98 1.63
N SER A 35 -7.97 3.47 0.39
CA SER A 35 -8.33 2.70 -0.80
C SER A 35 -7.51 1.40 -0.89
N ALA A 36 -6.18 1.47 -0.76
CA ALA A 36 -5.32 0.29 -0.77
C ALA A 36 -5.71 -0.71 0.33
N TRP A 37 -6.04 -0.22 1.53
CA TRP A 37 -6.49 -1.08 2.63
C TRP A 37 -7.83 -1.77 2.32
N LEU A 38 -8.81 -1.05 1.78
CA LEU A 38 -10.11 -1.61 1.36
C LEU A 38 -9.94 -2.67 0.28
N HIS A 39 -9.06 -2.43 -0.70
CA HIS A 39 -8.75 -3.40 -1.75
C HIS A 39 -8.13 -4.68 -1.17
N GLY A 40 -7.10 -4.57 -0.33
CA GLY A 40 -6.50 -5.78 0.25
C GLY A 40 -7.42 -6.50 1.24
N GLN A 41 -8.34 -5.78 1.90
CA GLN A 41 -9.42 -6.40 2.66
C GLN A 41 -10.34 -7.22 1.75
N ARG A 42 -10.79 -6.64 0.63
CA ARG A 42 -11.62 -7.33 -0.36
C ARG A 42 -10.94 -8.59 -0.91
N THR A 43 -9.65 -8.51 -1.24
CA THR A 43 -8.85 -9.66 -1.70
C THR A 43 -8.88 -10.82 -0.70
N LYS A 44 -8.70 -10.52 0.60
CA LYS A 44 -8.81 -11.55 1.66
C LYS A 44 -10.21 -12.13 1.78
N PHE A 45 -11.25 -11.29 1.70
CA PHE A 45 -12.62 -11.77 1.72
C PHE A 45 -12.93 -12.71 0.56
N GLN A 46 -12.33 -12.47 -0.60
CA GLN A 46 -12.47 -13.30 -1.80
C GLN A 46 -11.55 -14.53 -1.81
N LYS A 47 -10.71 -14.73 -0.79
CA LYS A 47 -9.72 -15.82 -0.71
C LYS A 47 -8.71 -15.82 -1.87
N GLN A 48 -8.42 -14.64 -2.42
CA GLN A 48 -7.50 -14.46 -3.53
C GLN A 48 -6.07 -14.09 -3.08
N GLU A 49 -5.85 -13.98 -1.77
CA GLU A 49 -4.57 -13.55 -1.22
C GLU A 49 -3.40 -14.48 -1.60
N SER A 50 -3.65 -15.77 -1.85
CA SER A 50 -2.61 -16.74 -2.26
C SER A 50 -2.02 -16.44 -3.65
N TYR A 51 -2.77 -15.78 -4.52
CA TYR A 51 -2.31 -15.40 -5.86
C TYR A 51 -1.47 -14.12 -5.84
N ILE A 52 -1.69 -13.26 -4.84
CA ILE A 52 -1.06 -11.94 -4.75
C ILE A 52 0.11 -11.95 -3.77
N CYS A 53 0.00 -12.68 -2.66
CA CYS A 53 0.98 -12.67 -1.60
C CYS A 53 1.24 -14.07 -1.04
N ARG A 54 2.40 -14.25 -0.42
CA ARG A 54 2.73 -15.52 0.23
C ARG A 54 1.86 -15.72 1.47
N GLN A 55 1.30 -16.92 1.56
CA GLN A 55 0.43 -17.32 2.67
C GLN A 55 1.15 -17.26 4.02
N GLU A 56 0.33 -17.09 5.06
CA GLU A 56 0.79 -17.01 6.44
C GLU A 56 1.26 -18.37 6.98
N GLU A 57 2.36 -18.35 7.74
CA GLU A 57 2.92 -19.54 8.39
C GLU A 57 2.06 -19.94 9.60
N LYS A 58 1.83 -21.25 9.79
CA LYS A 58 0.92 -21.78 10.82
C LYS A 58 1.24 -21.35 12.27
N ASN A 59 2.49 -21.02 12.58
CA ASN A 59 2.96 -20.73 13.95
C ASN A 59 3.30 -19.26 14.18
N ARG A 60 2.81 -18.35 13.34
CA ARG A 60 3.14 -16.93 13.42
C ARG A 60 2.16 -16.20 14.35
N THR A 61 2.69 -15.44 15.31
CA THR A 61 1.88 -14.61 16.22
C THR A 61 1.35 -13.34 15.55
N GLU A 62 2.13 -12.80 14.61
CA GLU A 62 1.86 -11.52 13.95
C GLU A 62 1.56 -11.70 12.47
N LYS A 63 0.57 -10.94 11.97
CA LYS A 63 0.17 -10.99 10.55
C LYS A 63 1.37 -10.74 9.64
N ARG A 64 1.66 -11.70 8.74
CA ARG A 64 2.75 -11.56 7.75
C ARG A 64 2.57 -10.36 6.82
N HIS A 65 1.34 -10.15 6.34
CA HIS A 65 0.98 -9.04 5.46
C HIS A 65 -0.29 -8.32 5.93
N SER A 66 -0.19 -7.01 6.11
CA SER A 66 -1.35 -6.14 6.37
C SER A 66 -2.25 -6.04 5.13
N ASN A 67 -3.54 -5.74 5.34
CA ASN A 67 -4.48 -5.54 4.21
C ASN A 67 -4.01 -4.39 3.30
N PHE A 68 -3.45 -3.33 3.88
CA PHE A 68 -2.81 -2.25 3.12
C PHE A 68 -1.71 -2.78 2.19
N TRP A 69 -0.82 -3.63 2.70
CA TRP A 69 0.29 -4.19 1.92
C TRP A 69 -0.24 -5.05 0.76
N ILE A 70 -1.24 -5.89 1.02
CA ILE A 70 -1.83 -6.77 0.01
C ILE A 70 -2.49 -5.97 -1.11
N GLY A 71 -3.26 -4.94 -0.77
CA GLY A 71 -3.89 -4.09 -1.77
C GLY A 71 -2.87 -3.33 -2.60
N LEU A 72 -1.90 -2.68 -1.96
CA LEU A 72 -0.85 -1.94 -2.66
C LEU A 72 0.00 -2.85 -3.56
N TYR A 73 0.41 -4.01 -3.06
CA TYR A 73 1.21 -4.96 -3.83
C TYR A 73 0.43 -5.51 -5.04
N GLY A 74 -0.87 -5.78 -4.87
CA GLY A 74 -1.74 -6.19 -5.96
C GLY A 74 -1.78 -5.16 -7.10
N PHE A 75 -1.90 -3.87 -6.78
CA PHE A 75 -1.83 -2.80 -7.79
C PHE A 75 -0.47 -2.77 -8.50
N ASN A 76 0.64 -2.78 -7.75
CA ASN A 76 1.98 -2.75 -8.34
C ASN A 76 2.23 -3.94 -9.28
N TRP A 77 1.70 -5.11 -8.93
CA TRP A 77 1.83 -6.30 -9.76
C TRP A 77 1.09 -6.18 -11.08
N ILE A 78 -0.13 -5.62 -11.06
CA ILE A 78 -0.93 -5.38 -12.28
C ILE A 78 -0.21 -4.36 -13.19
N GLU A 79 0.26 -3.24 -12.64
CA GLU A 79 1.00 -2.22 -13.40
C GLU A 79 2.27 -2.80 -14.03
N ALA A 80 3.04 -3.59 -13.28
CA ALA A 80 4.23 -4.26 -13.81
C ALA A 80 3.88 -5.25 -14.93
N MET A 81 2.81 -6.02 -14.77
CA MET A 81 2.34 -6.96 -15.79
C MET A 81 1.92 -6.24 -17.08
N GLN A 82 1.12 -5.17 -16.95
CA GLN A 82 0.69 -4.34 -18.09
C GLN A 82 1.88 -3.70 -18.79
N GLY A 83 2.84 -3.19 -18.02
CA GLY A 83 4.11 -2.67 -18.53
C GLY A 83 4.82 -3.71 -19.39
N CYS A 84 5.07 -4.91 -18.86
CA CYS A 84 5.69 -6.01 -19.62
C CYS A 84 4.89 -6.41 -20.87
N GLN A 85 3.56 -6.44 -20.79
CA GLN A 85 2.71 -6.78 -21.93
C GLN A 85 2.85 -5.79 -23.09
N ALA A 86 3.01 -4.50 -22.79
CA ALA A 86 3.24 -3.47 -23.80
C ALA A 86 4.57 -3.62 -24.55
N TRP A 87 5.56 -4.33 -23.99
CA TRP A 87 6.83 -4.63 -24.67
C TRP A 87 6.76 -5.85 -25.59
N LEU A 88 5.71 -6.66 -25.48
CA LEU A 88 5.52 -7.89 -26.27
C LEU A 88 4.64 -7.67 -27.51
N VAL A 89 4.04 -6.47 -27.66
CA VAL A 89 3.20 -6.04 -28.79
C VAL A 89 3.93 -4.96 -29.57
#